data_AF-A0A3D3EAL8-F1
#
_entry.id   AF-A0A3D3EAL8-F1
#
_cell.length_a   1.000
_cell.length_b   1.000
_cell.length_c   1.000
_cell.angle_alpha   90.00
_cell.angle_beta   90.00
_cell.angle_gamma   90.00
#
_symmetry.space_group_name_H-M   'P 1'
#
loop_
_entity.id
_entity.type
_entity.pdbx_description
1 polymer ?
#
loop_
_entity_poly.entity_id
_entity_poly.type
_entity_poly.pdbx_seq_one_letter_code
_entity_poly.pdbx_strand_id
1 'polypeptide(L)' 'MSAAPEYPRDLIGYGPNPPHAAWPGDARIAVQFVLNY' A
#
# COMPACT_ATOMS: atom_id res chain seq x y z
N MET A 1 -2.82 -14.13 -26.77
CA MET A 1 -3.12 -14.81 -25.50
C MET A 1 -2.54 -13.94 -24.39
N SER A 2 -3.39 -13.49 -23.47
CA SER A 2 -3.03 -12.51 -22.43
C SER A 2 -1.93 -13.09 -21.55
N ALA A 3 -0.71 -12.56 -21.64
CA ALA A 3 0.40 -12.91 -20.78
C ALA A 3 0.24 -12.19 -19.43
N ALA A 4 -0.86 -12.48 -18.72
CA ALA A 4 -0.85 -12.27 -17.29
C ALA A 4 0.19 -13.26 -16.71
N PRO A 5 1.06 -12.84 -15.77
CA PRO A 5 1.94 -13.77 -15.09
C PRO A 5 1.10 -14.92 -14.53
N GLU A 6 1.66 -16.14 -14.55
CA GLU A 6 1.06 -17.37 -14.00
C GLU A 6 0.60 -17.20 -12.54
N TYR A 7 1.11 -16.16 -11.88
CA TYR A 7 0.70 -15.71 -10.56
C TYR A 7 0.07 -14.31 -10.60
N PRO A 8 -1.24 -14.17 -10.34
CA PRO A 8 -1.95 -12.90 -10.48
C PRO A 8 -1.77 -11.94 -9.29
N ARG A 9 -0.83 -12.21 -8.38
CA ARG A 9 -0.62 -11.41 -7.16
C ARG A 9 0.73 -10.73 -7.21
N ASP A 10 0.77 -9.48 -6.76
CA ASP A 10 2.00 -8.81 -6.41
C ASP A 10 2.50 -9.33 -5.06
N LEU A 11 3.66 -10.02 -5.07
CA LEU A 11 4.31 -10.56 -3.88
C LEU A 11 5.39 -9.63 -3.31
N ILE A 12 5.76 -8.58 -4.03
CA ILE A 12 6.89 -7.71 -3.68
C ILE A 12 6.38 -6.40 -3.08
N GLY A 13 5.35 -5.80 -3.69
CA GLY A 13 4.85 -4.49 -3.31
C GLY A 13 5.96 -3.44 -3.34
N TYR A 14 6.08 -2.65 -2.27
CA TYR A 14 7.10 -1.59 -2.16
C TYR A 14 8.52 -2.10 -1.91
N GLY A 15 8.72 -3.39 -1.60
CA GLY A 15 10.03 -3.92 -1.25
C GLY A 15 10.69 -3.19 -0.05
N PRO A 16 12.04 -3.11 0.00
CA PRO A 16 12.75 -2.55 1.14
C PRO A 16 12.63 -1.03 1.34
N ASN A 17 12.27 -0.28 0.29
CA ASN A 17 12.31 1.19 0.28
C ASN A 17 10.93 1.75 -0.07
N PRO A 18 9.97 1.77 0.87
CA PRO A 18 8.65 2.36 0.63
C PRO A 18 8.75 3.88 0.45
N PRO A 19 7.81 4.49 -0.31
CA PRO A 19 7.76 5.93 -0.46
C PRO A 19 7.46 6.61 0.88
N HIS A 20 7.98 7.82 1.05
CA HIS A 20 7.59 8.66 2.17
C HIS A 20 6.13 9.11 2.00
N ALA A 21 5.29 8.85 3.01
CA ALA A 21 3.85 9.08 2.90
C ALA A 21 3.42 10.55 2.85
N ALA A 22 4.25 11.48 3.35
CA ALA A 22 4.02 12.93 3.33
C ALA A 22 2.62 13.34 3.83
N TRP A 23 2.22 12.84 5.02
CA TRP A 23 0.92 13.16 5.60
C TRP A 23 0.77 14.68 5.86
N PRO A 24 -0.45 15.23 5.74
CA PRO A 24 -0.68 16.66 6.00
C PRO A 24 -0.14 17.12 7.35
N GLY A 25 0.50 18.29 7.37
CA GLY A 25 1.07 18.88 8.59
C GLY A 25 2.28 18.12 9.16
N ASP A 26 3.04 17.42 8.30
CA ASP A 26 4.19 16.60 8.68
C ASP A 26 3.88 15.53 9.75
N ALA A 27 2.64 15.03 9.73
CA ALA A 27 2.20 14.00 10.65
C ALA A 27 3.01 12.71 10.46
N ARG A 28 3.38 12.05 11.57
CA ARG A 28 4.19 10.82 11.55
C ARG A 28 3.36 9.54 11.33
N ILE A 29 2.06 9.60 11.59
CA ILE A 29 1.14 8.47 11.48
C ILE A 29 -0.25 8.98 11.09
N ALA A 30 -0.96 8.19 10.28
CA ALA A 30 -2.37 8.36 10.01
C ALA A 30 -3.17 7.37 10.88
N VAL A 31 -4.21 7.85 11.55
CA VAL A 31 -5.13 7.03 12.34
C VAL A 31 -6.49 7.02 11.65
N GLN A 32 -7.08 5.83 11.45
CA GLN A 32 -8.33 5.66 10.72
C GLN A 32 -9.30 4.78 11.53
N PHE A 33 -10.42 5.37 11.97
CA PHE A 33 -11.47 4.67 12.70
C PHE A 33 -12.45 3.99 11.74
N VAL A 34 -12.58 2.67 11.83
CA VAL A 34 -13.56 1.89 11.06
C VAL A 34 -14.70 1.47 11.97
N LEU A 35 -15.94 1.79 11.57
CA LEU A 35 -17.15 1.30 12.22
C LEU A 35 -17.87 0.32 11.29
N ASN A 36 -18.15 -0.88 11.80
CA ASN A 36 -18.94 -1.88 11.09
C ASN A 36 -20.34 -1.96 11.72
N TYR A 37 -21.35 -2.24 10.90
CA TYR A 37 -22.73 -2.46 11.29
C TYR A 37 -23.11 -3.93 11.13
#